data_AF-A0A7C0WMJ1-F1
#
_entry.id   AF-A0A7C0WMJ1-F1
#
_cell.length_a   1.000
_cell.length_b   1.000
_cell.length_c   1.000
_cell.angle_alpha   90.00
_cell.angle_beta   90.00
_cell.angle_gamma   90.00
#
_symmetry.space_group_name_H-M   'P 1'
#
loop_
_entity.id
_entity.type
_entity.pdbx_description
1 polymer ?
#
loop_
_entity_poly.entity_id
_entity_poly.type
_entity_poly.pdbx_seq_one_letter_code
_entity_poly.pdbx_strand_id
1 'polypeptide(L)'
;MGEQLVDVASTVEAILFVAEEPVAAAELSQLLEVPRTDVDDALVALQERHASGPSGLVVRNMGGGWRLYTDPETKPYLERFAATERSARLSKAALETMAIVAYKQPISRGQVAEVRGVD
;
A
#
# COMPACT_ATOMS: atom_id res chain seq x y z
N MET A 1 23.30 -26.75 -3.25
CA MET A 1 22.26 -26.51 -2.23
C MET A 1 20.96 -26.55 -3.00
N GLY A 2 20.29 -27.70 -3.02
CA GLY A 2 19.13 -27.90 -3.89
C GLY A 2 18.06 -26.88 -3.53
N GLU A 3 17.56 -26.15 -4.52
CA GLU A 3 16.35 -25.35 -4.36
C GLU A 3 15.27 -26.27 -3.83
N GLN A 4 14.99 -26.12 -2.55
CA GLN A 4 13.82 -26.70 -1.94
C GLN A 4 12.65 -26.01 -2.64
N LEU A 5 11.97 -26.74 -3.55
CA LEU A 5 10.87 -26.21 -4.35
C LEU A 5 9.88 -25.51 -3.42
N VAL A 6 9.90 -24.18 -3.43
CA VAL A 6 8.95 -23.37 -2.66
C VAL A 6 7.58 -23.66 -3.25
N ASP A 7 6.61 -23.96 -2.38
CA ASP A 7 5.25 -24.24 -2.81
C ASP A 7 4.68 -23.08 -3.65
N VAL A 8 3.87 -23.42 -4.65
CA VAL A 8 3.28 -22.44 -5.58
C VAL A 8 2.45 -21.42 -4.82
N ALA A 9 1.64 -21.85 -3.85
CA ALA A 9 0.80 -20.94 -3.08
C ALA A 9 1.64 -20.00 -2.19
N SER A 10 2.69 -20.50 -1.54
CA SER A 10 3.63 -19.65 -0.78
C SER A 10 4.33 -18.62 -1.65
N THR A 11 4.73 -19.00 -2.88
CA THR A 11 5.41 -18.09 -3.80
C THR A 11 4.45 -17.03 -4.33
N VAL A 12 3.23 -17.42 -4.73
CA VAL A 12 2.17 -16.50 -5.15
C VAL A 12 1.82 -15.51 -4.04
N GLU A 13 1.65 -15.97 -2.80
CA GLU A 13 1.37 -15.11 -1.65
C GLU A 13 2.46 -14.05 -1.44
N ALA A 14 3.73 -14.45 -1.53
CA ALA A 14 4.85 -13.52 -1.42
C ALA A 14 4.86 -12.47 -2.55
N ILE A 15 4.53 -12.88 -3.78
CA ILE A 15 4.41 -11.95 -4.90
C ILE A 15 3.25 -10.96 -4.66
N LEU A 16 2.07 -11.46 -4.26
CA LEU A 16 0.91 -10.61 -3.98
C LEU A 16 1.16 -9.63 -2.81
N PHE A 17 2.05 -9.96 -1.89
CA PHE A 17 2.41 -9.10 -0.76
C PHE A 17 3.25 -7.90 -1.20
N VAL A 18 4.16 -8.10 -2.16
CA VAL A 18 5.06 -7.04 -2.67
C VAL A 18 4.41 -6.26 -3.83
N ALA A 19 3.43 -6.84 -4.53
CA ALA A 19 2.82 -6.22 -5.70
C ALA A 19 2.11 -4.88 -5.39
N GLU A 20 2.49 -3.84 -6.13
CA GLU A 20 1.87 -2.51 -6.05
C GLU A 20 0.58 -2.39 -6.88
N GLU A 21 0.32 -3.31 -7.80
CA GLU A 21 -0.88 -3.39 -8.66
C GLU A 21 -1.47 -4.81 -8.65
N PRO A 22 -2.76 -5.01 -9.00
CA PRO A 22 -3.32 -6.35 -9.15
C PRO A 22 -2.56 -7.17 -10.19
N VAL A 23 -2.19 -8.40 -9.85
CA VAL A 23 -1.37 -9.29 -10.69
C VAL A 23 -2.26 -10.30 -11.42
N ALA A 24 -2.11 -10.42 -12.74
CA ALA A 24 -2.89 -11.39 -13.50
C ALA A 24 -2.39 -12.83 -13.25
N ALA A 25 -3.32 -13.80 -13.17
CA ALA A 25 -2.93 -15.22 -13.02
C ALA A 25 -2.04 -15.72 -14.18
N ALA A 26 -2.21 -15.17 -15.37
CA ALA A 26 -1.35 -15.48 -16.52
C ALA A 26 0.10 -15.00 -16.33
N GLU A 27 0.30 -13.85 -15.68
CA GLU A 27 1.63 -13.32 -15.37
C GLU A 27 2.32 -14.18 -14.30
N LEU A 28 1.59 -14.56 -13.25
CA LEU A 28 2.07 -15.49 -12.22
C LEU A 28 2.45 -16.85 -12.82
N SER A 29 1.64 -17.39 -13.73
CA SER A 29 1.91 -18.66 -14.42
C SER A 29 3.18 -18.59 -15.28
N GLN A 30 3.39 -17.48 -15.99
CA GLN A 30 4.61 -17.26 -16.77
C GLN A 30 5.84 -17.12 -15.88
N LEU A 31 5.74 -16.37 -14.78
CA LEU A 31 6.85 -16.13 -13.86
C LEU A 31 7.29 -17.41 -13.12
N LEU A 32 6.33 -18.24 -12.72
CA LEU A 32 6.56 -19.46 -11.95
C LEU A 32 6.81 -20.69 -12.84
N GLU A 33 6.69 -20.55 -14.15
CA GLU A 33 6.82 -21.64 -15.13
C GLU A 33 5.92 -22.86 -14.82
N VAL A 34 4.72 -22.61 -14.29
CA VAL A 34 3.70 -23.64 -13.97
C VAL A 34 2.41 -23.42 -14.76
N PRO A 35 1.59 -24.48 -14.95
CA PRO A 35 0.28 -24.35 -15.55
C PRO A 35 -0.59 -23.29 -14.88
N ARG A 36 -1.37 -22.55 -15.69
CA ARG A 36 -2.30 -21.53 -15.19
C ARG A 36 -3.33 -22.12 -14.20
N THR A 37 -3.71 -23.38 -14.36
CA THR A 37 -4.61 -24.10 -13.45
C THR A 37 -4.05 -24.16 -12.04
N ASP A 38 -2.76 -24.47 -11.91
CA ASP A 38 -2.10 -24.63 -10.60
C ASP A 38 -2.01 -23.29 -9.87
N VAL A 39 -1.84 -22.19 -10.63
CA VAL A 39 -1.88 -20.83 -10.10
C VAL A 39 -3.30 -20.43 -9.69
N ASP A 40 -4.31 -20.72 -10.52
CA ASP A 40 -5.71 -20.42 -10.21
C ASP A 40 -6.14 -21.18 -8.93
N ASP A 41 -5.79 -22.46 -8.81
CA ASP A 41 -6.06 -23.28 -7.63
C ASP A 41 -5.35 -22.73 -6.39
N ALA A 42 -4.08 -22.33 -6.52
CA ALA A 42 -3.33 -21.70 -5.44
C ALA A 42 -3.99 -20.38 -5.00
N LEU A 43 -4.43 -19.53 -5.93
CA LEU A 43 -5.08 -18.25 -5.62
C LEU A 43 -6.42 -18.42 -4.90
N VAL A 44 -7.22 -19.42 -5.29
CA VAL A 44 -8.46 -19.78 -4.59
C VAL A 44 -8.15 -20.29 -3.18
N ALA A 45 -7.19 -21.20 -3.04
CA ALA A 45 -6.78 -21.70 -1.72
C ALA A 45 -6.26 -20.58 -0.80
N LEU A 46 -5.51 -19.62 -1.35
CA LEU A 46 -5.07 -18.42 -0.61
C LEU A 46 -6.24 -17.56 -0.17
N GLN A 47 -7.20 -17.31 -1.07
CA GLN A 47 -8.42 -16.56 -0.73
C GLN A 47 -9.19 -17.22 0.41
N GLU A 48 -9.40 -18.54 0.36
CA GLU A 48 -10.09 -19.28 1.39
C GLU A 48 -9.32 -19.29 2.72
N ARG A 49 -8.00 -19.49 2.67
CA ARG A 49 -7.14 -19.46 3.87
C ARG A 49 -7.18 -18.12 4.57
N HIS A 50 -7.16 -17.03 3.81
CA HIS A 50 -7.27 -15.68 4.35
C HIS A 50 -8.67 -15.36 4.88
N ALA A 51 -9.72 -15.97 4.31
CA ALA A 51 -11.10 -15.76 4.75
C ALA A 51 -11.52 -16.64 5.95
N SER A 52 -10.90 -17.80 6.16
CA SER A 52 -11.33 -18.80 7.14
C SER A 52 -10.62 -18.71 8.51
N GLY A 53 -9.57 -17.88 8.63
CA GLY A 53 -8.77 -17.73 9.84
C GLY A 53 -8.76 -16.30 10.39
N PRO A 54 -8.10 -16.06 11.54
CA PRO A 54 -7.91 -14.72 12.11
C PRO A 54 -6.86 -13.92 11.32
N SER A 55 -7.12 -13.66 10.03
CA SER A 55 -6.24 -12.87 9.17
C SER A 55 -6.75 -11.43 9.07
N GLY A 56 -5.86 -10.46 9.27
CA GLY A 56 -6.16 -9.05 8.97
C GLY A 56 -6.04 -8.71 7.48
N LEU A 57 -5.78 -9.71 6.62
CA LEU A 57 -5.55 -9.58 5.20
C LEU A 57 -6.48 -10.50 4.42
N VAL A 58 -6.95 -10.03 3.25
CA VAL A 58 -7.81 -10.78 2.33
C VAL A 58 -7.21 -10.78 0.93
N VAL A 59 -7.29 -11.92 0.24
CA VAL A 59 -6.93 -12.04 -1.17
C VAL A 59 -8.18 -11.88 -2.03
N ARG A 60 -8.15 -10.95 -2.99
CA ARG A 60 -9.30 -10.66 -3.86
C ARG A 60 -8.90 -10.60 -5.32
N ASN A 61 -9.80 -11.08 -6.18
CA ASN A 61 -9.76 -10.86 -7.61
C ASN A 61 -10.61 -9.63 -7.96
N MET A 62 -10.01 -8.59 -8.54
CA MET A 62 -10.70 -7.40 -9.02
C MET A 62 -10.09 -6.94 -10.34
N GLY A 63 -10.94 -6.60 -11.32
CA GLY A 63 -10.50 -6.03 -12.59
C GLY A 63 -9.61 -6.95 -13.44
N GLY A 64 -9.66 -8.27 -13.23
CA GLY A 64 -8.85 -9.25 -13.97
C GLY A 64 -7.51 -9.60 -13.32
N GLY A 65 -7.21 -9.06 -12.14
CA GLY A 65 -6.00 -9.36 -11.38
C GLY A 65 -6.28 -9.68 -9.91
N TRP A 66 -5.29 -10.27 -9.26
CA TRP A 66 -5.33 -10.68 -7.86
C TRP A 66 -4.45 -9.76 -7.01
N ARG A 67 -4.90 -9.49 -5.79
CA ARG A 67 -4.13 -8.67 -4.85
C ARG A 67 -4.48 -9.00 -3.39
N LEU A 68 -3.52 -8.77 -2.51
CA LEU A 68 -3.74 -8.65 -1.07
C LEU A 68 -4.30 -7.29 -0.70
N TYR A 69 -5.33 -7.30 0.15
CA TYR A 69 -5.93 -6.14 0.78
C TYR A 69 -5.99 -6.35 2.29
N THR A 70 -6.15 -5.27 3.04
CA THR A 70 -6.54 -5.38 4.45
C THR A 70 -8.00 -5.79 4.57
N ASP A 71 -8.32 -6.57 5.59
CA ASP A 71 -9.70 -6.92 5.92
C ASP A 71 -10.50 -5.63 6.23
N PRO A 72 -11.68 -5.42 5.61
CA PRO A 72 -12.53 -4.27 5.90
C PRO A 72 -12.88 -4.06 7.37
N GLU A 73 -12.96 -5.11 8.19
CA GLU A 73 -13.23 -5.02 9.63
C GLU A 73 -12.13 -4.26 10.38
N THR A 74 -10.90 -4.30 9.85
CA THR A 74 -9.74 -3.60 10.44
C THR A 74 -9.68 -2.11 10.08
N LYS A 75 -10.52 -1.63 9.14
CA LYS A 75 -10.48 -0.26 8.61
C LYS A 75 -10.45 0.83 9.70
N PRO A 76 -11.30 0.81 10.75
CA PRO A 76 -11.29 1.87 11.76
C PRO A 76 -9.96 1.96 12.54
N TYR A 77 -9.23 0.85 12.67
CA TYR A 77 -7.93 0.80 13.34
C TYR A 77 -6.83 1.34 12.43
N LEU A 78 -6.86 1.00 11.14
CA LEU A 78 -5.92 1.49 10.14
C LEU A 78 -6.05 3.01 9.92
N GLU A 79 -7.27 3.55 9.95
CA GLU A 79 -7.49 5.00 9.88
C GLU A 79 -6.85 5.74 11.07
N ARG A 80 -6.96 5.17 12.29
CA ARG A 80 -6.28 5.72 13.47
C ARG A 80 -4.75 5.64 13.36
N PHE A 81 -4.23 4.50 12.92
CA PHE A 81 -2.79 4.31 12.70
C PHE A 81 -2.23 5.33 11.70
N ALA A 82 -2.91 5.49 10.56
CA ALA A 82 -2.52 6.44 9.52
C ALA A 82 -2.65 7.92 9.96
N ALA A 83 -3.54 8.22 10.92
CA ALA A 83 -3.68 9.55 11.49
C ALA A 83 -2.51 9.89 12.44
N THR A 84 -1.98 8.91 13.17
CA THR A 84 -0.80 9.08 14.04
C THR A 84 0.44 9.50 13.24
N GLU A 85 0.65 8.93 12.05
CA GLU A 85 1.79 9.28 11.21
C GLU A 85 1.64 10.59 10.42
N ARG A 86 0.40 11.06 10.20
CA ARG A 86 0.13 12.33 9.48
C ARG A 86 0.31 13.60 10.30
N SER A 87 0.65 13.50 11.59
CA SER A 87 0.96 14.67 12.42
C SER A 87 2.28 15.39 12.06
N ALA A 88 3.03 14.94 11.04
CA ALA A 88 4.37 15.46 10.75
C ALA A 88 4.60 16.03 9.33
N ARG A 89 3.56 16.27 8.52
CA ARG A 89 3.72 16.99 7.24
C ARG A 89 3.13 18.38 7.31
N LEU A 90 3.98 19.39 7.23
CA LEU A 90 3.58 20.79 7.07
C LEU A 90 2.75 20.94 5.78
N SER A 91 1.63 21.65 5.86
CA SER A 91 0.84 22.00 4.68
C SER A 91 1.67 22.86 3.71
N LYS A 92 1.26 22.93 2.45
CA LYS A 92 1.91 23.81 1.46
C LYS A 92 2.01 25.26 1.96
N ALA A 93 0.93 25.78 2.55
CA ALA A 93 0.91 27.13 3.14
C ALA A 93 1.87 27.27 4.34
N ALA A 94 2.02 26.22 5.15
CA ALA A 94 2.97 26.21 6.26
C ALA A 94 4.43 26.17 5.76
N LEU A 95 4.71 25.40 4.70
CA LEU A 95 6.02 25.35 4.04
C LEU A 95 6.38 26.68 3.36
N GLU A 96 5.43 27.31 2.66
CA GLU A 96 5.60 28.64 2.08
C GLU A 96 5.93 29.68 3.15
N THR A 97 5.18 29.66 4.26
CA THR A 97 5.43 30.54 5.40
C THR A 97 6.81 30.30 6.01
N MET A 98 7.22 29.04 6.19
CA MET A 98 8.56 28.69 6.66
C MET A 98 9.67 29.18 5.71
N ALA A 99 9.49 29.02 4.40
CA ALA A 99 10.47 29.46 3.40
C ALA A 99 10.64 30.99 3.40
N ILE A 100 9.54 31.75 3.50
CA ILE A 100 9.59 33.22 3.59
C ILE A 100 10.33 33.65 4.84
N VAL A 101 10.00 33.05 6.00
CA VAL A 101 10.70 33.35 7.25
C VAL A 101 12.18 33.04 7.08
N ALA A 102 12.58 31.83 6.69
CA ALA A 102 13.98 31.42 6.60
C ALA A 102 14.87 32.33 5.73
N TYR A 103 14.36 32.81 4.59
CA TYR A 103 15.16 33.63 3.67
C TYR A 103 15.06 35.15 3.90
N LYS A 104 14.07 35.62 4.66
CA LYS A 104 13.85 37.06 4.88
C LYS A 104 14.00 37.49 6.33
N GLN A 105 14.59 36.68 7.21
CA GLN A 105 14.83 37.09 8.59
C GLN A 105 15.75 38.33 8.64
N PRO A 106 15.47 39.34 9.48
CA PRO A 106 14.29 39.46 10.34
C PRO A 106 13.06 39.99 9.56
N ILE A 107 11.91 39.30 9.69
CA ILE A 107 10.63 39.67 9.04
C ILE A 107 9.46 39.57 10.04
N SER A 108 8.52 40.51 9.97
CA SER A 108 7.32 40.53 10.80
C SER A 108 6.19 39.69 10.22
N ARG A 109 5.20 39.33 11.07
CA ARG A 109 4.04 38.56 10.63
C ARG A 109 3.23 39.25 9.52
N GLY A 110 3.10 40.58 9.57
CA GLY A 110 2.39 41.35 8.54
C GLY A 110 3.11 41.32 7.18
N GLN A 111 4.44 41.41 7.19
CA GLN A 111 5.24 41.29 5.98
C GLN A 111 5.19 39.87 5.38
N VAL A 112 5.08 38.83 6.21
CA VAL A 112 4.87 37.46 5.72
C VAL A 112 3.49 37.30 5.06
N ALA A 113 2.46 37.90 5.64
CA ALA A 113 1.10 37.93 5.10
C ALA A 113 1.05 38.66 3.73
N GLU A 114 1.69 39.82 3.65
CA GLU A 114 1.84 40.61 2.41
C GLU A 114 2.54 39.82 1.30
N VAL A 115 3.67 39.16 1.61
CA VAL A 115 4.41 38.33 0.63
C VAL A 115 3.57 37.15 0.14
N ARG A 116 2.68 36.62 0.97
CA ARG A 116 1.78 35.51 0.61
C ARG A 116 0.48 35.97 -0.05
N GLY A 117 0.17 37.27 -0.04
CA GLY A 117 -1.09 37.81 -0.56
C GLY A 117 -2.32 37.30 0.18
N VAL A 118 -2.20 37.05 1.49
CA VAL A 118 -3.30 36.61 2.36
C VAL A 118 -3.42 37.56 3.55
N ASP A 119 -4.65 37.81 4.02
CA ASP A 119 -4.93 38.65 5.20
C ASP A 119 -4.67 37.91 6.53
#